data_AF-A0AB35FM86-F1
#
_entry.id   AF-A0AB35FM86-F1
#
_cell.length_a   1.000
_cell.length_b   1.000
_cell.length_c   1.000
_cell.angle_alpha   90.00
_cell.angle_beta   90.00
_cell.angle_gamma   90.00
#
_symmetry.space_group_name_H-M   'P 1'
#
loop_
_entity.id
_entity.type
_entity.pdbx_description
1 polymer ?
#
loop_
_entity_poly.entity_id
_entity_poly.type
_entity_poly.pdbx_seq_one_letter_code
_entity_poly.pdbx_strand_id
1 'polypeptide(L)' 'MTSTDLIPTALLERKAVVYVRQSTQSQVMTNLESQRRQYDLVDVARQRGFLDVEVTS' A
#
# COMPACT_ATOMS: atom_id res chain seq x y z
N MET A 1 -11.55 -16.69 16.42
CA MET A 1 -10.34 -16.46 15.60
C MET A 1 -10.85 -16.03 14.23
N THR A 2 -10.88 -14.72 13.98
CA THR A 2 -11.64 -14.11 12.89
C THR A 2 -10.97 -14.37 11.54
N SER A 3 -11.75 -14.80 10.56
CA SER A 3 -11.41 -15.12 9.17
C SER A 3 -10.93 -13.91 8.33
N THR A 4 -10.28 -12.92 8.95
CA THR A 4 -9.95 -11.60 8.38
C THR A 4 -8.65 -11.60 7.57
N ASP A 5 -7.82 -12.64 7.70
CA ASP A 5 -6.43 -12.62 7.20
C ASP A 5 -6.16 -13.47 5.95
N LEU A 6 -7.17 -14.14 5.41
CA LEU A 6 -7.00 -14.97 4.21
C LEU A 6 -7.56 -14.25 3.00
N ILE A 7 -6.70 -13.52 2.30
CA ILE A 7 -7.01 -13.09 0.94
C ILE A 7 -7.05 -14.35 0.05
N PRO A 8 -8.16 -14.63 -0.65
CA PRO A 8 -8.23 -15.74 -1.60
C PRO A 8 -7.08 -15.70 -2.60
N THR A 9 -6.46 -16.85 -2.88
CA THR A 9 -5.31 -16.94 -3.82
C THR A 9 -5.62 -16.35 -5.19
N ALA A 10 -6.84 -16.55 -5.70
CA ALA A 10 -7.29 -15.98 -6.98
C ALA A 10 -7.32 -14.43 -7.01
N LEU A 11 -7.33 -13.77 -5.84
CA LEU A 11 -7.18 -12.32 -5.74
C LEU A 11 -5.72 -11.90 -5.62
N LEU A 12 -4.84 -12.73 -5.05
CA LEU A 12 -3.40 -12.46 -4.95
C LEU A 12 -2.68 -12.50 -6.31
N GLU A 13 -3.26 -13.21 -7.29
CA GLU A 13 -2.82 -13.19 -8.69
C GLU A 13 -3.16 -11.89 -9.42
N ARG A 14 -4.05 -11.06 -8.84
CA ARG A 14 -4.40 -9.76 -9.41
C ARG A 14 -3.44 -8.69 -8.95
N LYS A 15 -3.36 -7.63 -9.74
CA LYS A 15 -2.60 -6.43 -9.40
C LYS A 15 -3.19 -5.71 -8.19
N ALA A 16 -2.37 -5.48 -7.17
CA ALA A 16 -2.67 -4.58 -6.08
C ALA A 16 -2.25 -3.16 -6.47
N VAL A 17 -3.20 -2.23 -6.47
CA VAL A 17 -2.93 -0.81 -6.76
C VAL A 17 -2.92 -0.04 -5.45
N VAL A 18 -1.78 0.56 -5.13
CA VAL A 18 -1.58 1.47 -4.00
C VAL A 18 -1.71 2.90 -4.52
N TYR A 19 -2.82 3.56 -4.19
CA TYR A 19 -3.02 4.97 -4.51
C TYR A 19 -2.44 5.87 -3.41
N VAL A 20 -1.45 6.68 -3.76
CA VAL A 20 -0.80 7.62 -2.87
C VAL A 20 -1.23 9.04 -3.22
N ARG A 21 -2.03 9.65 -2.34
CA ARG A 21 -2.41 11.05 -2.45
C ARG A 21 -1.17 11.96 -2.55
N GLN A 22 -1.11 12.78 -3.59
CA GLN A 22 -0.16 13.87 -3.65
C GLN A 22 -0.41 14.90 -2.54
N SER A 23 0.58 15.10 -1.68
CA SER A 23 0.58 16.16 -0.67
C SER A 23 1.23 17.41 -1.25
N THR A 24 0.83 18.59 -0.77
CA THR A 24 1.47 19.84 -1.20
C THR A 24 2.90 19.93 -0.68
N GLN A 25 3.78 20.70 -1.34
CA GLN A 25 5.19 20.81 -0.96
C GLN A 25 5.39 21.18 0.52
N SER A 26 4.58 22.10 1.04
CA SER A 26 4.61 22.51 2.45
C SER A 26 4.25 21.36 3.40
N GLN A 27 3.32 20.49 3.00
CA GLN A 27 2.92 19.30 3.76
C GLN A 27 4.01 18.23 3.72
N VAL A 28 4.69 18.04 2.59
CA VAL A 28 5.80 17.07 2.48
C VAL A 28 6.94 17.42 3.43
N MET A 29 7.33 18.70 3.50
CA MET A 29 8.42 19.16 4.38
C MET A 29 8.11 18.98 5.87
N THR A 30 6.83 19.02 6.25
CA THR A 30 6.39 18.91 7.65
C THR A 30 5.96 17.50 8.06
N ASN A 31 5.66 16.61 7.11
CA ASN A 31 5.07 15.29 7.38
C ASN A 31 5.87 14.13 6.77
N LEU A 32 7.18 14.13 6.99
CA LEU A 32 8.10 13.08 6.50
C LEU A 32 7.70 11.67 6.94
N GLU A 33 7.15 11.49 8.15
CA GLU A 33 6.63 10.20 8.61
C GLU A 33 5.38 9.74 7.85
N SER A 34 4.51 10.67 7.44
CA SER A 34 3.35 10.33 6.60
C SER A 34 3.78 9.94 5.20
N GLN A 35 4.83 10.57 4.67
CA GLN A 35 5.42 10.18 3.39
C GLN A 35 6.03 8.77 3.46
N ARG A 36 6.78 8.43 4.53
CA ARG A 36 7.31 7.08 4.74
C ARG A 36 6.19 6.04 4.84
N ARG A 37 5.17 6.29 5.66
CA ARG A 37 4.03 5.38 5.83
C ARG A 37 3.22 5.16 4.55
N GLN A 38 3.20 6.13 3.64
CA GLN A 38 2.54 5.95 2.33
C GLN A 38 3.25 4.91 1.47
N TYR A 39 4.57 4.79 1.57
CA TYR A 39 5.33 3.74 0.90
C TYR A 39 5.26 2.40 1.64
N ASP A 40 5.12 2.40 2.98
CA ASP A 40 4.93 1.17 3.76
C ASP A 40 3.67 0.38 3.32
N LEU A 41 2.68 1.03 2.71
CA LEU A 41 1.50 0.37 2.14
C LEU A 41 1.85 -0.63 1.03
N VAL A 42 2.93 -0.41 0.30
CA VAL A 42 3.46 -1.35 -0.70
C VAL A 42 3.94 -2.63 0.00
N ASP A 43 4.67 -2.47 1.10
CA ASP A 43 5.19 -3.60 1.85
C ASP A 43 4.08 -4.36 2.56
N VAL A 44 3.03 -3.68 3.01
CA VAL A 44 1.80 -4.32 3.50
C VAL A 44 1.14 -5.17 2.42
N ALA A 45 1.04 -4.68 1.18
CA ALA A 45 0.47 -5.46 0.08
C ALA A 45 1.31 -6.72 -0.21
N ARG A 46 2.64 -6.59 -0.20
CA ARG A 46 3.55 -7.74 -0.37
C ARG A 46 3.46 -8.75 0.76
N GLN A 47 3.41 -8.28 2.01
CA GLN A 47 3.26 -9.15 3.20
C GLN A 47 1.94 -9.93 3.17
N ARG A 48 0.89 -9.38 2.53
CA ARG A 48 -0.38 -10.05 2.31
C ARG A 48 -0.37 -11.04 1.13
N GLY A 49 0.72 -11.13 0.37
CA GLY A 49 0.93 -12.12 -0.69
C GLY A 49 0.67 -11.63 -2.12
N PHE A 50 0.44 -10.33 -2.34
CA PHE A 50 0.30 -9.80 -3.70
C PHE A 50 1.65 -9.81 -4.41
N LEU A 51 1.68 -10.42 -5.60
CA LEU A 51 2.89 -10.55 -6.41
C LEU A 51 3.14 -9.32 -7.29
N ASP A 52 2.06 -8.71 -7.78
CA ASP A 52 2.09 -7.49 -8.60
C ASP A 52 1.52 -6.32 -7.79
N VAL A 53 2.37 -5.35 -7.44
CA VAL A 53 2.00 -4.15 -6.69
C VAL A 53 2.45 -2.92 -7.47
N GLU A 54 1.48 -2.08 -7.83
CA GLU A 54 1.73 -0.79 -8.49
C GLU A 54 1.40 0.36 -7.56
N VAL A 55 2.24 1.39 -7.60
CA VAL A 55 2.01 2.65 -6.91
C VAL A 55 1.61 3.70 -7.94
N THR A 56 0.48 4.35 -7.70
CA THR A 56 -0.01 5.46 -8.53
C THR A 56 -0.28 6.67 -7.64
N SER A 57 -0.11 7.89 -8.16
CA SER A 57 -0.29 9.15 -7.43
C SER A 57 -1.22 10.12 -8.14
#